data_AF-A0A522FAU0-F1
#
_entry.id   AF-A0A522FAU0-F1
#
_cell.length_a   1.000
_cell.length_b   1.000
_cell.length_c   1.000
_cell.angle_alpha   90.00
_cell.angle_beta   90.00
_cell.angle_gamma   90.00
#
_symmetry.space_group_name_H-M   'P 1'
#
loop_
_entity.id
_entity.type
_entity.pdbx_description
1 polymer ?
#
loop_
_entity_poly.entity_id
_entity_poly.type
_entity_poly.pdbx_seq_one_letter_code
_entity_poly.pdbx_strand_id
1 'polypeptide(L)'
;MSVYMTEEEQIETMKKWWRKYGNLITAVLSIVLLCIAGYRYWHWHQDKLKQESSIVYENMMIAFSNQNIKAVRSYANELIKDYSDSVYADVAHMTLAKIYVNKEKFDLAKNELQQVAIT
;
A
#
# COMPACT_ATOMS: atom_id res chain seq x y z
N MET A 1 -6.01 48.15 36.80
CA MET A 1 -7.44 47.77 36.75
C MET A 1 -7.51 46.44 36.02
N SER A 2 -7.57 45.32 36.75
CA SER A 2 -7.70 43.99 36.15
C SER A 2 -9.10 43.90 35.56
N VAL A 3 -9.17 43.85 34.22
CA VAL A 3 -10.42 43.71 33.48
C VAL A 3 -10.91 42.28 33.65
N TYR A 4 -11.52 41.99 34.81
CA TYR A 4 -12.33 40.80 35.00
C TYR A 4 -13.67 41.07 34.33
N MET A 5 -13.78 40.68 33.06
CA MET A 5 -15.08 40.55 32.39
C MET A 5 -15.91 39.57 33.24
N THR A 6 -17.13 39.95 33.61
CA THR A 6 -18.08 39.10 34.33
C THR A 6 -18.23 37.77 33.60
N GLU A 7 -18.38 36.66 34.34
CA GLU A 7 -18.46 35.31 33.76
C GLU A 7 -19.50 35.21 32.63
N GLU A 8 -20.58 35.99 32.70
CA GLU A 8 -21.60 36.05 31.66
C GLU A 8 -21.13 36.69 30.34
N GLU A 9 -20.35 37.76 30.36
CA GLU A 9 -19.81 38.38 29.14
C GLU A 9 -18.76 37.50 28.46
N GLN A 10 -18.00 36.72 29.24
CA GLN A 10 -17.07 35.73 28.70
C GLN A 10 -17.84 34.61 27.97
N ILE A 11 -18.93 34.13 28.57
CA ILE A 11 -19.81 33.11 27.97
C ILE A 11 -20.48 33.64 26.70
N GLU A 12 -20.97 34.87 26.69
CA GLU A 12 -21.54 35.48 25.48
C GLU A 12 -20.54 35.63 24.34
N THR A 13 -19.32 36.07 24.66
CA THR A 13 -18.26 36.26 23.66
C THR A 13 -17.86 34.91 23.05
N MET A 14 -17.75 33.87 23.89
CA MET A 14 -17.50 32.50 23.44
C MET A 14 -18.66 31.95 22.58
N LYS A 15 -19.91 32.19 22.98
CA LYS A 15 -21.11 31.83 22.18
C LYS A 15 -21.12 32.53 20.82
N LYS A 16 -20.78 33.82 20.76
CA LYS A 16 -20.71 34.58 19.51
C LYS A 16 -19.60 34.07 18.60
N TRP A 17 -18.43 33.75 19.17
CA TRP A 17 -17.33 33.12 18.44
C TRP A 17 -17.74 31.77 17.86
N TRP A 18 -18.38 30.91 18.67
CA TRP A 18 -18.89 29.61 18.21
C TRP A 18 -19.97 29.76 17.15
N ARG A 19 -20.89 30.72 17.26
CA ARG A 19 -21.93 30.95 16.23
C ARG A 19 -21.34 31.49 14.94
N LYS A 20 -20.23 32.25 15.02
CA LYS A 20 -19.54 32.83 13.85
C LYS A 20 -18.62 31.82 13.15
N TYR A 21 -17.87 31.03 13.91
CA TYR A 21 -16.86 30.12 13.38
C TYR A 21 -17.26 28.65 13.44
N GLY A 22 -18.33 28.28 14.15
CA GLY A 22 -18.76 26.90 14.31
C GLY A 22 -19.00 26.20 12.98
N ASN A 23 -19.60 26.90 11.99
CA ASN A 23 -19.79 26.34 10.65
C ASN A 23 -18.47 26.17 9.87
N LEU A 24 -17.48 27.04 10.10
CA LEU A 24 -16.15 26.90 9.50
C LEU A 24 -15.36 25.79 10.18
N ILE A 25 -15.45 25.67 11.51
CA ILE A 25 -14.80 24.63 12.29
C ILE A 25 -15.36 23.25 11.92
N THR A 26 -16.68 23.11 11.80
CA THR A 26 -17.30 21.87 11.34
C THR A 26 -16.91 21.53 9.91
N ALA A 27 -16.90 22.52 8.99
CA ALA A 27 -16.46 22.29 7.60
C ALA A 27 -15.00 21.83 7.52
N VAL A 28 -14.09 22.50 8.24
CA VAL A 28 -12.67 22.13 8.29
C VAL A 28 -12.50 20.75 8.93
N LEU A 29 -13.21 20.46 10.02
CA LEU A 29 -13.17 19.15 10.66
C LEU A 29 -13.64 18.04 9.71
N SER A 30 -14.71 18.27 8.95
CA SER A 30 -15.19 17.33 7.94
C SER A 30 -14.14 17.07 6.86
N ILE A 31 -13.47 18.11 6.36
CA ILE A 31 -12.40 17.97 5.36
C ILE A 31 -11.23 17.15 5.94
N VAL A 32 -10.80 17.45 7.17
CA VAL A 32 -9.71 16.71 7.84
C VAL A 32 -10.07 15.23 7.99
N LEU A 33 -11.31 14.93 8.40
CA LEU A 33 -11.78 13.55 8.53
C LEU A 33 -11.79 12.83 7.17
N LEU A 34 -12.21 13.49 6.09
CA LEU A 34 -12.15 12.92 4.75
C LEU A 34 -10.71 12.65 4.29
N CYS A 35 -9.78 13.57 4.55
CA CYS A 35 -8.36 13.37 4.25
C CYS A 35 -7.78 12.17 5.01
N ILE A 36 -8.06 12.04 6.31
CA ILE A 36 -7.61 10.91 7.12
C ILE A 36 -8.23 9.60 6.62
N ALA A 37 -9.53 9.59 6.31
CA ALA A 37 -10.22 8.42 5.78
C ALA A 37 -9.62 7.97 4.44
N GLY A 38 -9.35 8.92 3.53
CA GLY A 38 -8.69 8.64 2.26
C GLY A 38 -7.29 8.04 2.44
N TYR A 39 -6.48 8.63 3.33
CA TYR A 39 -5.15 8.10 3.65
C TYR A 39 -5.22 6.68 4.25
N ARG A 40 -6.13 6.45 5.19
CA ARG A 40 -6.33 5.13 5.79
C ARG A 40 -6.78 4.10 4.78
N TYR A 41 -7.69 4.47 3.88
CA TYR A 41 -8.19 3.58 2.83
C TYR A 41 -7.07 3.13 1.90
N TRP A 42 -6.24 4.09 1.45
CA TRP A 42 -5.07 3.78 0.63
C TRP A 42 -4.10 2.84 1.36
N HIS A 43 -3.81 3.13 2.63
CA HIS A 43 -2.87 2.32 3.40
C HIS A 43 -3.38 0.90 3.65
N TRP A 44 -4.66 0.75 3.99
CA TRP A 44 -5.28 -0.56 4.19
C TRP A 44 -5.26 -1.41 2.92
N HIS A 45 -5.51 -0.81 1.76
CA HIS A 45 -5.43 -1.51 0.48
C HIS A 45 -4.01 -2.03 0.22
N GLN A 46 -3.00 -1.21 0.48
CA GLN A 46 -1.59 -1.59 0.34
C GLN A 46 -1.17 -2.71 1.31
N ASP A 47 -1.61 -2.65 2.57
CA ASP A 47 -1.27 -3.68 3.56
C ASP A 47 -1.93 -5.02 3.25
N LYS A 48 -3.17 -4.99 2.75
CA LYS A 48 -3.87 -6.20 2.32
C LYS A 48 -3.14 -6.87 1.13
N LEU A 49 -2.73 -6.09 0.14
CA LEU A 49 -1.97 -6.59 -1.01
C LEU A 49 -0.66 -7.25 -0.59
N LYS A 50 0.08 -6.66 0.36
CA LYS A 50 1.32 -7.25 0.89
C LYS A 50 1.10 -8.60 1.56
N GLN A 51 0.00 -8.74 2.31
CA GLN A 51 -0.31 -9.99 3.00
C GLN A 51 -0.70 -11.09 2.02
N GLU A 52 -1.53 -10.77 1.02
CA GLU A 52 -1.93 -11.73 -0.01
C GLU A 52 -0.73 -12.15 -0.89
N SER A 53 0.12 -11.21 -1.30
CA SER A 53 1.34 -11.52 -2.08
C SER A 53 2.31 -12.43 -1.31
N SER A 54 2.41 -12.28 0.01
CA SER A 54 3.27 -13.14 0.83
C SER A 54 2.83 -14.60 0.81
N ILE A 55 1.52 -14.86 0.79
CA ILE A 55 0.96 -16.23 0.74
C ILE A 55 1.28 -16.87 -0.62
N VAL A 56 1.10 -16.13 -1.71
CA VAL A 56 1.43 -16.61 -3.06
C VAL A 56 2.93 -16.91 -3.17
N TYR A 57 3.77 -16.05 -2.61
CA TYR A 57 5.22 -16.27 -2.55
C TYR A 57 5.61 -17.52 -1.75
N GLU A 58 4.98 -17.76 -0.59
CA GLU A 58 5.21 -18.97 0.20
C GLU A 58 4.87 -20.23 -0.63
N ASN A 59 3.72 -20.21 -1.31
CA ASN A 59 3.33 -21.29 -2.22
C ASN A 59 4.31 -21.50 -3.38
N MET A 60 4.86 -20.42 -3.94
CA MET A 60 5.92 -20.48 -4.94
C MET A 60 7.17 -21.16 -4.39
N MET A 61 7.58 -20.84 -3.15
CA MET A 61 8.76 -21.43 -2.52
C MET A 61 8.55 -22.93 -2.22
N ILE A 62 7.36 -23.31 -1.76
CA ILE A 62 6.99 -24.73 -1.57
C ILE A 62 7.03 -25.48 -2.91
N ALA A 63 6.45 -24.89 -3.97
CA ALA A 63 6.51 -25.47 -5.31
C ALA A 63 7.95 -25.60 -5.84
N PHE A 64 8.82 -24.64 -5.51
CA PHE A 64 10.22 -24.66 -5.86
C PHE A 64 10.96 -25.78 -5.14
N SER A 65 10.72 -25.95 -3.83
CA SER A 65 11.26 -27.06 -3.04
C SER A 65 10.81 -28.43 -3.57
N ASN A 66 9.57 -28.53 -4.05
CA ASN A 66 9.03 -29.73 -4.66
C ASN A 66 9.47 -29.94 -6.11
N GLN A 67 10.38 -29.11 -6.64
CA GLN A 67 10.85 -29.11 -8.03
C GLN A 67 9.73 -29.00 -9.07
N ASN A 68 8.55 -28.50 -8.69
CA ASN A 68 7.41 -28.35 -9.58
C ASN A 68 7.51 -27.03 -10.35
N ILE A 69 8.34 -27.03 -11.40
CA ILE A 69 8.62 -25.84 -12.22
C ILE A 69 7.37 -25.24 -12.86
N LYS A 70 6.34 -26.05 -13.15
CA LYS A 70 5.06 -25.54 -13.68
C LYS A 70 4.32 -24.70 -12.64
N ALA A 71 4.22 -25.21 -11.41
CA ALA A 71 3.58 -24.48 -10.32
C ALA A 71 4.38 -23.23 -9.94
N VAL A 72 5.72 -23.32 -9.89
CA VAL A 72 6.58 -22.13 -9.65
C VAL A 72 6.30 -21.04 -10.68
N ARG A 73 6.22 -21.40 -11.97
CA ARG A 73 5.92 -20.42 -13.02
C ARG A 73 4.52 -19.82 -12.86
N SER A 74 3.53 -20.62 -12.46
CA SER A 74 2.18 -20.13 -12.23
C SER A 74 2.14 -19.07 -11.14
N TYR A 75 2.69 -19.39 -9.96
CA TYR A 75 2.74 -18.45 -8.83
C TYR A 75 3.62 -17.24 -9.12
N ALA A 76 4.75 -17.42 -9.83
CA ALA A 76 5.58 -16.30 -10.26
C ALA A 76 4.81 -15.33 -11.17
N ASN A 77 4.08 -15.85 -12.16
CA ASN A 77 3.26 -15.02 -13.04
C ASN A 77 2.11 -14.32 -12.30
N GLU A 78 1.53 -14.98 -11.30
CA GLU A 78 0.52 -14.38 -10.42
C GLU A 78 1.10 -13.21 -9.61
N LEU A 79 2.28 -13.40 -9.00
CA LEU A 79 3.00 -12.32 -8.30
C LEU A 79 3.32 -11.14 -9.21
N ILE A 80 3.79 -11.39 -10.43
CA ILE A 80 4.15 -10.34 -11.40
C ILE A 80 2.91 -9.57 -11.87
N LYS A 81 1.80 -10.28 -12.11
CA LYS A 81 0.59 -9.68 -12.71
C LYS A 81 -0.28 -8.98 -11.68
N ASP A 82 -0.51 -9.61 -10.54
CA ASP A 82 -1.50 -9.16 -9.56
C ASP A 82 -0.83 -8.34 -8.44
N TYR A 83 0.50 -8.44 -8.28
CA TYR A 83 1.27 -7.78 -7.23
C TYR A 83 2.56 -7.13 -7.77
N SER A 84 2.49 -6.49 -8.94
CA SER A 84 3.64 -5.87 -9.64
C SER A 84 4.43 -4.88 -8.79
N ASP A 85 3.76 -4.14 -7.91
CA ASP A 85 4.37 -3.11 -7.06
C ASP A 85 5.00 -3.69 -5.78
N SER A 86 5.01 -5.01 -5.63
CA SER A 86 5.57 -5.70 -4.47
C SER A 86 6.98 -6.23 -4.74
N VAL A 87 7.82 -6.29 -3.71
CA VAL A 87 9.14 -6.93 -3.77
C VAL A 87 9.04 -8.41 -4.18
N TYR A 88 7.88 -9.04 -3.97
CA TYR A 88 7.66 -10.43 -4.37
C TYR A 88 7.57 -10.60 -5.89
N ALA A 89 7.15 -9.58 -6.64
CA ALA A 89 7.18 -9.59 -8.10
C ALA A 89 8.63 -9.61 -8.62
N ASP A 90 9.53 -8.84 -8.00
CA ASP A 90 10.96 -8.86 -8.35
C ASP A 90 11.58 -10.24 -8.10
N VAL A 91 11.28 -10.85 -6.94
CA VAL A 91 11.77 -12.19 -6.62
C VAL A 91 11.17 -13.24 -7.57
N ALA A 92 9.93 -13.07 -8.00
CA ALA A 92 9.30 -13.92 -9.01
C ALA A 92 10.03 -13.81 -10.37
N HIS A 93 10.35 -12.61 -10.85
CA HIS A 93 11.15 -12.39 -12.04
C HIS A 93 12.53 -13.05 -11.93
N MET A 94 13.24 -12.87 -10.81
CA MET A 94 14.54 -13.52 -10.58
C MET A 94 14.43 -15.05 -10.58
N THR A 95 13.36 -15.60 -10.01
CA THR A 95 13.11 -17.05 -9.98
C THR A 95 12.83 -17.59 -11.40
N LEU A 96 12.05 -16.87 -12.20
CA LEU A 96 11.81 -17.21 -13.61
C LEU A 96 13.10 -17.11 -14.42
N ALA A 97 13.90 -16.07 -14.21
CA ALA A 97 15.21 -15.93 -14.84
C ALA A 97 16.12 -17.13 -14.55
N LYS A 98 16.20 -17.58 -13.28
CA LYS A 98 16.94 -18.79 -12.90
C LYS A 98 16.45 -20.03 -13.63
N ILE A 99 15.13 -20.20 -13.77
CA ILE A 99 14.55 -21.32 -14.53
C ILE A 99 14.93 -21.24 -16.00
N TYR A 100 14.94 -20.04 -16.60
CA TYR A 100 15.33 -19.87 -18.00
C TYR A 100 16.82 -20.10 -18.23
N VAL A 101 17.68 -19.67 -17.31
CA VAL A 101 19.12 -19.97 -17.33
C VAL A 101 19.36 -21.49 -17.29
N ASN A 102 18.67 -22.20 -16.40
CA ASN A 102 18.77 -23.66 -16.32
C ASN A 102 18.25 -24.39 -17.58
N LYS A 103 17.47 -23.69 -18.41
CA LYS A 103 16.95 -24.19 -19.70
C LYS A 103 17.73 -23.64 -20.89
N GLU A 104 18.86 -22.98 -20.66
CA GLU A 104 19.71 -22.35 -21.69
C GLU A 104 18.98 -21.27 -22.51
N LYS A 105 17.88 -20.71 -21.98
CA LYS A 105 17.09 -19.66 -22.61
C LYS A 105 17.55 -18.28 -22.11
N PHE A 106 18.78 -17.93 -22.44
CA PHE A 106 19.43 -16.73 -21.90
C PHE A 106 18.73 -15.42 -22.28
N ASP A 107 18.17 -15.32 -23.49
CA ASP A 107 17.43 -14.13 -23.92
C ASP A 107 16.20 -13.87 -23.04
N LEU A 108 15.45 -14.93 -22.72
CA LEU A 108 14.29 -14.83 -21.83
C LEU A 108 14.74 -14.51 -20.40
N ALA A 109 15.81 -15.13 -19.91
CA ALA A 109 16.34 -14.84 -18.58
C ALA A 109 16.77 -13.36 -18.44
N LYS A 110 17.42 -12.81 -19.48
CA LYS A 110 17.80 -11.40 -19.51
C LYS A 110 16.58 -10.49 -19.44
N ASN A 111 15.55 -10.78 -20.22
CA ASN A 111 14.32 -9.97 -20.22
C ASN A 111 13.66 -9.94 -18.84
N GLU A 112 13.58 -11.08 -18.14
CA GLU A 112 13.03 -11.12 -16.78
C GLU A 112 13.87 -10.30 -15.79
N LEU A 113 15.21 -10.39 -15.87
CA LEU A 113 16.09 -9.61 -14.99
C LEU A 113 16.08 -8.11 -15.30
N GLN A 114 15.83 -7.73 -16.54
CA GLN A 114 15.68 -6.32 -16.91
C GLN A 114 14.42 -5.70 -16.28
N GLN A 115 13.33 -6.46 -16.12
CA GLN A 115 12.14 -5.95 -15.44
C GLN A 115 12.47 -5.51 -14.01
N VAL A 116 13.22 -6.32 -13.26
CA VAL A 116 13.67 -6.01 -11.89
C VAL A 116 14.58 -4.78 -11.83
N ALA A 117 15.35 -4.50 -12.88
CA ALA A 117 16.28 -3.37 -12.90
C ALA A 117 15.62 -2.03 -13.27
N ILE A 118 14.37 -2.06 -13.77
CA ILE A 118 13.64 -0.88 -14.25
C ILE A 118 12.62 -0.38 -13.22
N THR A 119 12.17 -1.25 -12.29
CA THR A 119 11.33 -0.92 -11.13
C THR A 119 12.08 -0.08 -10.10
#